data_AF-A0A1C0T1Z1-F1
#
_entry.id   AF-A0A1C0T1Z1-F1
#
_cell.length_a   1.000
_cell.length_b   1.000
_cell.length_c   1.000
_cell.angle_alpha   90.00
_cell.angle_beta   90.00
_cell.angle_gamma   90.00
#
_symmetry.space_group_name_H-M   'P 1'
#
loop_
_entity.id
_entity.type
_entity.pdbx_description
1 polymer ?
#
loop_
_entity_poly.entity_id
_entity_poly.type
_entity_poly.pdbx_seq_one_letter_code
_entity_poly.pdbx_strand_id
1 'polypeptide(L)' 'MGITMGDNITAAEELAQGALVRPLKGSLKASPKGYYVLTQKGRENSPLSKVFIEWIFNEAKNAAD' A
#
# COMPACT_ATOMS: atom_id res chain seq x y z
N MET A 1 0.04 -19.12 -15.85
CA MET A 1 1.03 -19.27 -14.76
C MET A 1 2.31 -18.57 -15.21
N GLY A 2 2.94 -17.77 -14.35
CA GLY A 2 4.11 -16.96 -14.71
C GLY A 2 4.72 -16.22 -13.52
N ILE A 3 5.77 -15.45 -13.80
CA ILE A 3 6.46 -14.60 -12.82
C ILE A 3 6.04 -13.14 -13.08
N THR A 4 5.71 -12.40 -12.02
CA THR A 4 5.37 -10.98 -12.09
C THR A 4 6.24 -10.16 -11.13
N MET A 5 6.36 -8.86 -11.39
CA MET A 5 6.96 -7.89 -10.48
C MET A 5 5.84 -7.18 -9.73
N GLY A 6 5.60 -7.60 -8.50
CA GLY A 6 4.65 -6.98 -7.58
C GLY A 6 5.33 -6.18 -6.48
N ASP A 7 4.53 -5.43 -5.73
CA ASP A 7 4.97 -4.77 -4.50
C ASP A 7 4.62 -5.64 -3.28
N ASN A 8 5.17 -5.26 -2.12
CA ASN A 8 4.88 -5.96 -0.87
C ASN A 8 3.48 -5.64 -0.32
N ILE A 9 2.77 -4.63 -0.84
CA ILE A 9 1.48 -4.20 -0.30
C ILE A 9 0.37 -5.10 -0.83
N THR A 10 0.39 -5.35 -2.15
CA THR A 10 -0.61 -6.16 -2.85
C THR A 10 -0.34 -7.65 -2.73
N ALA A 11 0.93 -8.08 -2.62
CA ALA A 11 1.30 -9.49 -2.58
C ALA A 11 1.57 -10.03 -1.16
N ALA A 12 1.49 -9.20 -0.11
CA ALA A 12 1.88 -9.59 1.25
C ALA A 12 1.14 -10.82 1.76
N GLU A 13 -0.19 -10.83 1.64
CA GLU A 13 -1.03 -11.89 2.19
C GLU A 13 -0.75 -13.24 1.50
N GLU A 14 -0.68 -13.24 0.18
CA GLU A 14 -0.46 -14.46 -0.58
C GLU A 14 0.97 -14.99 -0.40
N LEU A 15 1.95 -14.11 -0.17
CA LEU A 15 3.30 -14.48 0.25
C LEU A 15 3.32 -15.10 1.65
N ALA A 16 2.57 -14.53 2.60
CA ALA A 16 2.48 -15.04 3.97
C ALA A 16 1.81 -16.42 4.04
N GLN A 17 0.80 -16.65 3.21
CA GLN A 17 0.09 -17.92 3.10
C GLN A 17 0.84 -18.96 2.23
N GLY A 18 1.93 -18.57 1.57
CA GLY A 18 2.71 -19.44 0.69
C GLY A 18 2.06 -19.74 -0.66
N ALA A 19 0.97 -19.05 -1.00
CA ALA A 19 0.36 -19.11 -2.32
C ALA A 19 1.23 -18.44 -3.39
N LEU A 20 1.99 -17.40 -2.99
CA LEU A 20 3.06 -16.80 -3.78
C LEU A 20 4.43 -17.12 -3.15
N VAL A 21 5.45 -17.15 -3.99
CA VAL A 21 6.85 -17.26 -3.57
C VAL A 21 7.67 -16.15 -4.20
N ARG A 22 8.73 -15.69 -3.52
CA ARG A 22 9.70 -14.73 -4.07
C ARG A 22 10.90 -15.50 -4.66
N PRO A 23 10.93 -15.78 -5.97
CA PRO A 23 11.97 -16.62 -6.58
C PRO A 23 13.32 -15.91 -6.69
N LEU A 24 13.34 -14.57 -6.74
CA LEU A 24 14.54 -13.76 -6.89
C LEU A 24 14.83 -13.01 -5.58
N LYS A 25 16.08 -13.08 -5.10
CA LYS A 25 16.52 -12.38 -3.87
C LYS A 25 16.82 -10.89 -4.08
N GLY A 26 17.00 -10.47 -5.32
CA GLY A 26 17.24 -9.07 -5.67
C GLY A 26 15.96 -8.25 -5.57
N SER A 27 16.03 -7.12 -4.87
CA SER A 27 14.99 -6.10 -4.89
C SER A 27 15.48 -4.89 -5.69
N LEU A 28 14.64 -4.36 -6.57
CA LEU A 28 14.89 -3.05 -7.15
C LEU A 28 14.60 -2.01 -6.07
N LYS A 29 15.46 -0.99 -5.95
CA LYS A 29 15.16 0.15 -5.07
C LYS A 29 13.77 0.67 -5.43
N ALA A 30 12.93 0.85 -4.41
CA ALA A 30 11.56 1.32 -4.60
C ALA A 30 11.57 2.53 -5.54
N SER A 31 10.83 2.42 -6.64
CA SER A 31 10.52 3.58 -7.48
C SER A 31 9.91 4.66 -6.57
N PRO A 32 10.11 5.96 -6.80
CA PRO A 32 9.53 7.05 -5.98
C PRO A 32 7.99 7.13 -6.05
N LYS A 33 7.32 6.07 -6.52
CA LYS A 33 5.87 5.97 -6.64
C LYS A 33 5.29 5.67 -5.26
N GLY A 34 4.56 6.63 -4.71
CA GLY A 34 3.76 6.47 -3.51
C GLY A 34 2.28 6.27 -3.85
N TYR A 35 1.51 5.80 -2.87
CA TYR A 35 0.06 5.88 -2.90
C TYR A 35 -0.38 7.24 -2.38
N TYR A 36 -1.38 7.84 -3.03
CA TYR A 36 -1.87 9.18 -2.69
C TYR A 36 -3.37 9.14 -2.40
N VAL A 37 -3.79 9.85 -1.35
CA VAL A 37 -5.20 10.09 -1.05
C VAL A 37 -5.63 11.37 -1.77
N LEU A 38 -6.62 11.26 -2.65
CA LEU A 38 -7.17 12.40 -3.41
C LEU A 38 -8.57 12.74 -2.90
N THR A 39 -8.85 14.03 -2.74
CA THR A 39 -10.18 14.54 -2.39
C THR A 39 -10.59 15.69 -3.30
N GLN A 40 -11.90 15.89 -3.43
CA GLN A 40 -12.42 17.09 -4.08
C GLN A 40 -12.13 18.30 -3.20
N LYS A 41 -11.73 19.42 -3.81
CA LYS A 41 -11.44 20.66 -3.10
C LYS A 41 -12.60 21.06 -2.18
N GLY A 42 -12.29 21.34 -0.91
CA GLY A 42 -13.25 21.68 0.14
C GLY A 42 -13.77 20.46 0.92
N ARG A 43 -13.67 19.24 0.38
CA ARG A 43 -14.15 18.02 1.05
C ARG A 43 -13.23 17.59 2.19
N GLU A 44 -11.95 17.92 2.12
CA GLU A 44 -10.98 17.79 3.19
C GLU A 44 -11.39 18.53 4.48
N ASN A 45 -12.28 19.52 4.38
CA ASN A 45 -12.80 20.25 5.54
C ASN A 45 -14.00 19.55 6.21
N SER A 46 -14.62 18.58 5.54
CA SER A 46 -15.70 17.79 6.13
C SER A 46 -15.17 16.97 7.31
N PRO A 47 -15.84 16.99 8.49
CA PRO A 47 -15.43 16.20 9.64
C PRO A 47 -15.25 14.71 9.32
N LEU A 48 -16.17 14.14 8.53
CA LEU A 48 -16.10 12.73 8.13
C LEU A 48 -14.88 12.44 7.26
N SER A 49 -14.54 13.35 6.35
CA SER A 49 -13.38 13.17 5.48
C SER A 49 -12.09 13.29 6.27
N LYS A 50 -12.01 14.19 7.27
CA LYS A 50 -10.84 14.28 8.16
C LYS A 50 -10.62 12.99 8.93
N VAL A 51 -11.65 12.45 9.57
CA VAL A 51 -11.55 11.20 10.33
C VAL A 51 -11.08 10.05 9.43
N PHE A 52 -11.63 9.94 8.21
CA PHE A 52 -11.20 8.91 7.27
C PHE A 52 -9.75 9.09 6.80
N ILE A 53 -9.34 10.32 6.49
CA ILE A 53 -7.97 10.64 6.07
C ILE A 53 -6.99 10.31 7.21
N GLU A 54 -7.29 10.72 8.44
CA GLU A 54 -6.44 10.41 9.60
C GLU A 54 -6.35 8.90 9.84
N TRP A 55 -7.47 8.20 9.77
CA TRP A 55 -7.51 6.75 9.93
C TRP A 55 -6.68 6.03 8.86
N ILE A 56 -6.83 6.37 7.58
CA ILE A 56 -6.10 5.68 6.49
C ILE A 56 -4.60 5.94 6.57
N PHE A 57 -4.16 7.13 6.99
CA PHE A 57 -2.74 7.41 7.20
C PHE A 57 -2.18 6.65 8.39
N ASN A 58 -2.95 6.47 9.47
CA ASN A 58 -2.54 5.66 10.61
C ASN A 58 -2.42 4.17 10.22
N GLU A 59 -3.39 3.66 9.47
CA GLU A 59 -3.39 2.28 8.98
C GLU A 59 -2.21 2.02 8.03
N ALA A 60 -1.96 2.94 7.09
CA ALA A 60 -0.83 2.83 6.17
C ALA A 60 0.52 2.86 6.89
N LYS A 61 0.64 3.59 8.01
CA LYS A 61 1.83 3.57 8.84
C LYS A 61 2.01 2.22 9.54
N ASN A 62 0.95 1.67 10.13
CA ASN A 62 0.98 0.36 10.78
C ASN A 62 1.29 -0.78 9.81
N ALA A 63 0.90 -0.65 8.54
CA ALA A 63 1.21 -1.64 7.50
C ALA A 63 2.65 -1.54 6.97
N ALA A 64 3.38 -0.46 7.30
CA ALA A 64 4.75 -0.22 6.84
C ALA A 64 5.81 -0.57 7.90
N ASP A 65 5.42 -0.70 9.17
CA ASP A 65 6.25 -1.17 10.29
C ASP A 65 6.21 -2.72 10.41
#